data_AF-A0A2R7S9U6-F1
#
_entry.id   AF-A0A2R7S9U6-F1
#
_cell.length_a   1.000
_cell.length_b   1.000
_cell.length_c   1.000
_cell.angle_alpha   90.00
_cell.angle_beta   90.00
_cell.angle_gamma   90.00
#
_symmetry.space_group_name_H-M   'P 1'
#
loop_
_entity.id
_entity.type
_entity.pdbx_description
1 polymer ?
#
loop_
_entity_poly.entity_id
_entity_poly.type
_entity_poly.pdbx_seq_one_letter_code
_entity_poly.pdbx_strand_id
1 'polypeptide(L)'
;ALGLYGVQLVANALWSWLFFAWRIGPLAFADVLVLLALVAATAFSFWRISRLAGGLMLPYLAWVSFASVLTWAVWQRNPVIL
;
A
#
# COMPACT_ATOMS: atom_id res chain seq x y z
N ALA A 1 -6.41 14.86 6.81
CA ALA A 1 -7.12 13.81 6.06
C ALA A 1 -6.81 13.87 4.56
N LEU A 2 -7.10 14.97 3.86
CA LEU A 2 -6.88 15.08 2.40
C LEU A 2 -5.41 15.00 1.97
N GLY A 3 -4.48 15.62 2.73
CA GLY A 3 -3.04 15.51 2.43
C GLY A 3 -2.50 14.08 2.53
N LEU A 4 -2.92 13.33 3.55
CA LEU A 4 -2.58 11.90 3.72
C LEU A 4 -3.14 11.05 2.57
N TYR A 5 -4.37 11.33 2.15
CA TYR A 5 -4.99 10.66 1.00
C TYR A 5 -4.24 10.95 -0.30
N GLY A 6 -3.77 12.18 -0.52
CA GLY A 6 -2.93 12.52 -1.66
C GLY A 6 -1.60 11.77 -1.68
N VAL A 7 -0.92 11.70 -0.52
CA VAL A 7 0.34 10.96 -0.39
C VAL A 7 0.14 9.46 -0.60
N GLN A 8 -0.93 8.89 -0.02
CA GLN A 8 -1.35 7.51 -0.27
C GLN A 8 -1.53 7.23 -1.77
N LEU A 9 -2.17 8.15 -2.51
CA LEU A 9 -2.44 7.97 -3.94
C LEU A 9 -1.14 7.95 -4.76
N VAL A 10 -0.21 8.86 -4.45
CA VAL A 10 1.10 8.93 -5.12
C VAL A 10 1.92 7.68 -4.84
N ALA A 11 1.96 7.24 -3.57
CA ALA A 11 2.60 5.98 -3.21
C ALA A 11 1.93 4.79 -3.94
N ASN A 12 0.61 4.82 -4.16
CA ASN A 12 -0.08 3.74 -4.85
C ASN A 12 0.29 3.63 -6.32
N ALA A 13 0.43 4.78 -6.99
CA ALA A 13 0.92 4.85 -8.35
C ALA A 13 2.39 4.42 -8.46
N LEU A 14 3.24 4.85 -7.51
CA LEU A 14 4.66 4.48 -7.44
C LEU A 14 4.83 2.97 -7.28
N TRP A 15 4.05 2.33 -6.41
CA TRP A 15 4.15 0.88 -6.19
C TRP A 15 3.93 0.09 -7.49
N SER A 16 2.90 0.46 -8.26
CA SER A 16 2.62 -0.19 -9.55
C SER A 16 3.78 -0.02 -10.53
N TRP A 17 4.39 1.17 -10.56
CA TRP A 17 5.55 1.46 -11.41
C TRP A 17 6.80 0.67 -10.97
N LEU A 18 7.10 0.64 -9.68
CA LEU A 18 8.24 -0.06 -9.10
C LEU A 18 8.15 -1.57 -9.32
N PHE A 19 6.96 -2.14 -9.15
CA PHE A 19 6.73 -3.57 -9.27
C PHE A 19 6.65 -4.04 -10.73
N PHE A 20 5.86 -3.37 -11.58
CA PHE A 20 5.61 -3.83 -12.96
C PHE A 20 6.60 -3.28 -13.98
N ALA A 21 6.97 -2.00 -13.88
CA ALA A 21 7.81 -1.37 -14.89
C ALA A 21 9.29 -1.55 -14.58
N TRP A 22 9.72 -1.18 -13.38
CA TRP A 22 11.14 -1.25 -12.99
C TRP A 22 11.54 -2.61 -12.45
N ARG A 23 10.58 -3.44 -12.03
CA ARG A 23 10.80 -4.79 -11.48
C ARG A 23 11.88 -4.75 -10.40
N ILE A 24 11.76 -3.85 -9.44
CA ILE A 24 12.69 -3.78 -8.30
C ILE A 24 11.94 -4.30 -7.07
N GLY A 25 12.05 -5.61 -6.82
CA GLY A 25 11.41 -6.31 -5.71
C GLY A 25 11.59 -5.64 -4.34
N PRO A 26 12.82 -5.30 -3.91
CA PRO A 26 13.02 -4.71 -2.58
C PRO A 26 12.44 -3.29 -2.44
N LEU A 27 12.51 -2.46 -3.48
CA LEU A 27 11.91 -1.11 -3.46
C LEU A 27 10.38 -1.19 -3.50
N ALA A 28 9.81 -2.08 -4.32
CA ALA A 28 8.36 -2.28 -4.36
C ALA A 28 7.83 -2.79 -3.01
N PHE A 29 8.57 -3.64 -2.30
CA PHE A 29 8.20 -4.11 -0.97
C PHE A 29 8.32 -3.00 0.09
N ALA A 30 9.37 -2.18 0.05
CA ALA A 30 9.47 -1.04 0.95
C ALA A 30 8.29 -0.05 0.72
N ASP A 31 7.96 0.22 -0.54
CA ASP A 31 6.89 1.16 -0.89
C ASP A 31 5.50 0.64 -0.49
N VAL A 32 5.21 -0.66 -0.67
CA VAL A 32 3.92 -1.24 -0.27
C VAL A 32 3.72 -1.22 1.26
N LEU A 33 4.80 -1.36 2.04
CA LEU A 33 4.75 -1.22 3.50
C LEU A 33 4.49 0.23 3.92
N VAL A 34 5.13 1.20 3.26
CA VAL A 34 4.84 2.63 3.47
C VAL A 34 3.38 2.91 3.13
N LEU A 35 2.88 2.35 2.02
CA LEU A 35 1.49 2.49 1.62
C LEU A 35 0.53 1.90 2.63
N LEU A 36 0.83 0.72 3.18
CA LEU A 36 0.05 0.09 4.23
C LEU A 36 -0.04 0.99 5.47
N ALA A 37 1.07 1.59 5.88
CA ALA A 37 1.11 2.52 7.01
C ALA A 37 0.28 3.80 6.72
N LEU A 38 0.38 4.35 5.51
CA LEU A 38 -0.41 5.51 5.08
C LEU A 38 -1.91 5.21 5.04
N VAL A 39 -2.30 4.03 4.54
CA VAL A 39 -3.69 3.58 4.53
C VAL A 39 -4.22 3.39 5.94
N ALA A 40 -3.44 2.76 6.84
CA ALA A 40 -3.81 2.62 8.23
C ALA A 40 -3.97 3.97 8.95
N ALA A 41 -3.05 4.92 8.72
CA ALA A 41 -3.12 6.27 9.25
C ALA A 41 -4.35 7.05 8.73
N THR A 42 -4.67 6.87 7.44
CA THR A 42 -5.85 7.46 6.82
C THR A 42 -7.12 6.84 7.39
N ALA A 43 -7.19 5.51 7.49
CA ALA A 43 -8.29 4.78 8.11
C ALA A 43 -8.55 5.24 9.55
N PHE A 44 -7.49 5.37 10.37
CA PHE A 44 -7.60 5.82 11.76
C PHE A 44 -8.07 7.29 11.85
N SER A 45 -7.54 8.16 10.98
CA SER A 45 -7.96 9.56 10.90
C SER A 45 -9.44 9.68 10.51
N PHE A 46 -9.90 8.90 9.53
CA PHE A 46 -11.29 8.86 9.13
C PHE A 46 -12.18 8.23 10.20
N TRP A 47 -11.71 7.21 10.92
CA TRP A 47 -12.45 6.59 12.03
C TRP A 47 -12.75 7.59 13.16
N ARG A 48 -11.79 8.50 13.46
CA ARG A 48 -11.99 9.57 14.45
C ARG A 48 -13.04 10.60 14.05
N ILE A 49 -13.30 10.76 12.75
CA ILE A 49 -14.26 11.73 12.21
C ILE A 49 -15.63 11.06 11.96
N SER A 50 -15.63 9.89 11.32
CA SER A 50 -16.82 9.11 11.00
C SER A 50 -16.50 7.62 10.99
N ARG A 51 -17.15 6.86 11.88
CA ARG A 51 -17.03 5.39 11.95
C ARG A 51 -17.39 4.70 10.63
N LEU A 52 -18.30 5.29 9.86
CA LEU A 52 -18.74 4.77 8.55
C LEU A 52 -17.62 4.90 7.50
N ALA A 53 -16.90 6.02 7.51
CA ALA A 53 -15.74 6.23 6.62
C ALA A 53 -14.54 5.36 7.02
N GLY A 54 -14.33 5.14 8.33
CA GLY A 54 -13.35 4.17 8.83
C GLY A 54 -13.68 2.72 8.39
N GLY A 55 -14.97 2.35 8.42
CA GLY A 55 -15.43 1.03 7.96
C GLY A 55 -15.17 0.78 6.46
N LEU A 56 -15.34 1.80 5.61
CA LEU A 56 -15.05 1.70 4.18
C LEU A 56 -13.54 1.55 3.87
N MET A 57 -12.66 1.94 4.79
CA MET A 57 -11.21 1.76 4.66
C MET A 57 -10.72 0.36 5.05
N LEU A 58 -11.50 -0.40 5.84
CA LEU A 58 -11.15 -1.78 6.20
C LEU A 58 -10.91 -2.71 4.99
N PRO A 59 -11.79 -2.78 3.97
CA PRO A 59 -11.54 -3.60 2.79
C PRO A 59 -10.30 -3.14 2.01
N TYR A 60 -10.01 -1.83 2.02
CA TYR A 60 -8.81 -1.32 1.38
C TYR A 60 -7.53 -1.71 2.14
N LEU A 61 -7.55 -1.68 3.47
CA LEU A 61 -6.44 -2.12 4.32
C LEU A 61 -6.18 -3.62 4.13
N ALA A 62 -7.23 -4.43 4.02
CA ALA A 62 -7.12 -5.86 3.70
C ALA A 62 -6.46 -6.09 2.32
N TRP A 63 -6.86 -5.33 1.31
CA TRP A 63 -6.25 -5.38 -0.02
C TRP A 63 -4.76 -5.01 -0.02
N VAL A 64 -4.38 -3.91 0.63
CA VAL A 64 -2.97 -3.50 0.69
C VAL A 64 -2.14 -4.50 1.48
N SER A 65 -2.70 -5.10 2.53
CA SER A 65 -2.03 -6.17 3.29
C SER A 65 -1.76 -7.38 2.38
N PHE A 66 -2.75 -7.79 1.57
CA PHE A 66 -2.58 -8.85 0.59
C PHE A 66 -1.54 -8.49 -0.48
N ALA A 67 -1.57 -7.27 -1.02
CA ALA A 67 -0.57 -6.78 -1.98
C ALA A 67 0.85 -6.79 -1.39
N SER A 68 0.99 -6.54 -0.08
CA SER A 68 2.27 -6.61 0.64
C SER A 68 2.84 -8.02 0.64
N VAL A 69 2.00 -8.99 1.01
CA VAL A 69 2.37 -10.42 1.00
C VAL A 69 2.65 -10.91 -0.41
N LEU A 70 1.86 -10.47 -1.40
CA LEU A 70 2.08 -10.81 -2.80
C LEU A 70 3.43 -10.29 -3.29
N THR A 71 3.74 -9.02 -3.04
CA THR A 71 5.03 -8.40 -3.42
C THR A 71 6.19 -9.18 -2.83
N TRP A 72 6.10 -9.50 -1.53
CA TRP A 72 7.11 -10.31 -0.83
C TRP A 72 7.26 -11.71 -1.43
N ALA A 73 6.15 -12.41 -1.65
CA ALA A 73 6.15 -13.76 -2.18
C ALA A 73 6.71 -13.82 -3.61
N VAL A 74 6.40 -12.83 -4.44
CA VAL A 74 6.91 -12.76 -5.82
C VAL A 74 8.41 -12.45 -5.82
N TRP A 75 8.88 -11.52 -4.97
CA TRP A 75 10.31 -11.22 -4.84
C TRP A 75 11.11 -12.43 -4.36
N GLN A 76 10.65 -13.10 -3.29
CA GLN A 76 11.32 -14.30 -2.75
C GLN A 76 11.37 -15.46 -3.76
N ARG A 77 10.34 -15.62 -4.60
CA ARG A 77 10.31 -16.67 -5.62
C ARG A 77 11.01 -16.30 -6.92
N ASN A 78 11.29 -15.02 -7.17
CA ASN A 78 11.93 -14.56 -8.40
C ASN A 78 13.05 -13.54 -8.12
N PRO A 79 14.05 -13.85 -7.27
CA PRO A 79 15.11 -12.90 -6.89
C PRO A 79 16.06 -12.51 -8.03
N VAL A 80 15.95 -13.16 -9.20
CA VAL A 80 16.79 -12.91 -10.38
C VAL A 80 16.08 -12.00 -11.40
N ILE A 81 14.75 -11.90 -11.34
CA ILE A 81 13.92 -11.11 -12.26
C ILE A 81 13.45 -9.80 -11.59
N LEU A 82 13.49 -9.75 -10.25
CA LEU A 82 13.02 -8.67 -9.39
C LEU A 82 14.08 -8.24 -8.37
#